data_AF-A0A7W7F6B1-F1
#
_entry.id   AF-A0A7W7F6B1-F1
#
_cell.length_a   1.000
_cell.length_b   1.000
_cell.length_c   1.000
_cell.angle_alpha   90.00
_cell.angle_beta   90.00
_cell.angle_gamma   90.00
#
_symmetry.space_group_name_H-M   'P 1'
#
loop_
_entity.id
_entity.type
_entity.pdbx_description
1 polymer ?
#
loop_
_entity_poly.entity_id
_entity_poly.type
_entity_poly.pdbx_seq_one_letter_code
_entity_poly.pdbx_strand_id
1 'polypeptide(L)'
;MKTLFQAAGAGAVAALLSVVPAGAAEPQATFGEDARIPFADTTGIRNFRAESDRALYIEGQTGRWYYAETMGPCTGLNFANAIGFVTKGAGTLDKFGQILVDGRTCQLKSLVTAEDPGKKAKAEKAASKED
;
A
#
# COMPACT_ATOMS: atom_id res chain seq x y z
N MET A 1 -14.29 71.09 14.72
CA MET A 1 -13.01 71.32 15.44
C MET A 1 -12.10 70.14 15.16
N LYS A 2 -11.06 70.32 14.34
CA LYS A 2 -9.65 70.59 14.72
C LYS A 2 -8.98 69.31 15.31
N THR A 3 -8.26 68.53 14.47
CA THR A 3 -6.76 68.40 14.40
C THR A 3 -6.19 67.51 15.53
N LEU A 4 -5.28 66.53 15.37
CA LEU A 4 -3.93 66.45 14.73
C LEU A 4 -3.56 64.93 14.60
N PHE A 5 -3.06 64.40 13.48
CA PHE A 5 -1.65 64.29 13.01
C PHE A 5 -0.65 63.48 13.87
N GLN A 6 -0.05 62.45 13.22
CA GLN A 6 1.29 61.82 13.42
C GLN A 6 1.47 60.92 14.67
N ALA A 7 2.28 59.85 14.68
CA ALA A 7 3.48 59.52 13.89
C ALA A 7 3.75 58.00 13.80
N ALA A 8 4.70 57.69 12.91
CA ALA A 8 5.36 56.43 12.59
C ALA A 8 5.77 55.50 13.76
N GLY A 9 5.70 54.20 13.49
CA GLY A 9 6.41 53.15 14.21
C GLY A 9 6.82 52.05 13.22
N ALA A 10 8.09 52.10 12.81
CA ALA A 10 8.71 51.11 11.92
C ALA A 10 8.99 49.80 12.66
N GLY A 11 8.87 48.68 11.94
CA GLY A 11 9.69 47.49 12.18
C GLY A 11 9.02 46.33 12.91
N ALA A 12 8.65 45.31 12.14
CA ALA A 12 9.08 43.91 12.36
C ALA A 12 8.51 43.05 11.23
N VAL A 13 9.34 42.74 10.23
CA VAL A 13 9.03 41.70 9.25
C VAL A 13 9.18 40.36 9.99
N ALA A 14 8.07 39.78 10.45
CA ALA A 14 8.06 38.46 11.05
C ALA A 14 8.34 37.43 9.94
N ALA A 15 9.56 36.90 9.92
CA ALA A 15 9.94 35.81 9.04
C ALA A 15 9.11 34.56 9.39
N LEU A 16 8.21 34.18 8.48
CA LEU A 16 7.49 32.91 8.54
C LEU A 16 8.49 31.78 8.29
N LEU A 17 8.93 31.12 9.36
CA LEU A 17 9.65 29.86 9.27
C LEU A 17 8.66 28.78 8.80
N SER A 18 8.61 28.54 7.50
CA SER A 18 7.94 27.37 6.93
C SER A 18 8.69 26.12 7.38
N VAL A 19 8.16 25.47 8.41
CA VAL A 19 8.57 24.14 8.85
C VAL A 19 8.18 23.17 7.73
N VAL A 20 9.14 22.82 6.87
CA VAL A 20 8.97 21.73 5.92
C VAL A 20 8.87 20.44 6.73
N PRO A 21 7.76 19.70 6.69
CA PRO A 21 7.74 18.38 7.28
C PRO A 21 8.77 17.56 6.49
N ALA A 22 9.85 17.18 7.15
CA ALA A 22 10.75 16.16 6.64
C ALA A 22 9.90 14.89 6.52
N GLY A 23 9.42 14.61 5.31
CA GLY A 23 8.78 13.34 5.00
C GLY A 23 9.79 12.27 5.40
N ALA A 24 9.48 11.54 6.49
CA ALA A 24 10.26 10.41 6.89
C ALA A 24 10.29 9.46 5.69
N ALA A 25 11.44 9.37 5.02
CA ALA A 25 11.64 8.39 3.99
C ALA A 25 11.48 7.03 4.67
N GLU A 26 10.35 6.37 4.43
CA GLU A 26 10.13 5.02 4.91
C GLU A 26 11.31 4.16 4.42
N PRO A 27 11.96 3.37 5.30
CA PRO A 27 13.03 2.47 4.91
C PRO A 27 12.59 1.67 3.69
N GLN A 28 13.46 1.58 2.68
CA GLN A 28 13.20 0.73 1.52
C GLN A 28 12.97 -0.69 2.01
N ALA A 29 11.72 -1.14 1.94
CA ALA A 29 11.34 -2.44 2.46
C ALA A 29 12.12 -3.51 1.69
N THR A 30 12.90 -4.31 2.42
CA THR A 30 13.47 -5.55 1.92
C THR A 30 12.33 -6.41 1.38
N PHE A 31 12.43 -6.90 0.16
CA PHE A 31 11.41 -7.79 -0.42
C PHE A 31 11.53 -9.19 0.18
N GLY A 32 10.39 -9.88 0.33
CA GLY A 32 10.31 -11.25 0.86
C GLY A 32 10.20 -11.34 2.39
N GLU A 33 10.07 -10.22 3.09
CA GLU A 33 9.91 -10.21 4.54
C GLU A 33 8.44 -10.32 4.96
N ASP A 34 8.17 -11.06 6.04
CA ASP A 34 6.82 -11.22 6.61
C ASP A 34 6.18 -9.84 6.85
N ALA A 35 5.00 -9.64 6.25
CA ALA A 35 4.35 -8.33 6.20
C ALA A 35 2.98 -8.33 6.89
N ARG A 36 2.53 -7.11 7.21
CA ARG A 36 1.21 -6.83 7.77
C ARG A 36 0.61 -5.60 7.09
N ILE A 37 -0.67 -5.65 6.76
CA ILE A 37 -1.41 -4.54 6.16
C ILE A 37 -2.52 -4.10 7.13
N PRO A 38 -2.36 -2.96 7.83
CA PRO A 38 -3.39 -2.42 8.71
C PRO A 38 -4.65 -1.99 7.94
N PHE A 39 -5.80 -2.04 8.60
CA PHE A 39 -7.12 -1.65 8.09
C PHE A 39 -7.55 -2.40 6.82
N ALA A 40 -7.00 -3.59 6.56
CA ALA A 40 -7.15 -4.29 5.29
C ALA A 40 -8.59 -4.70 4.93
N ASP A 41 -9.48 -4.82 5.93
CA ASP A 41 -10.91 -5.10 5.76
C ASP A 41 -11.78 -3.84 5.55
N THR A 42 -11.17 -2.66 5.60
CA THR A 42 -11.88 -1.39 5.46
C THR A 42 -11.24 -0.53 4.37
N THR A 43 -10.09 0.09 4.68
CA THR A 43 -9.45 1.05 3.78
C THR A 43 -8.01 0.71 3.44
N GLY A 44 -7.37 -0.27 4.08
CA GLY A 44 -5.93 -0.54 3.99
C GLY A 44 -5.41 -1.04 2.64
N ILE A 45 -6.30 -1.45 1.74
CA ILE A 45 -5.95 -2.04 0.44
C ILE A 45 -6.58 -1.20 -0.68
N ARG A 46 -5.78 -0.89 -1.70
CA ARG A 46 -6.21 -0.11 -2.88
C ARG A 46 -6.55 -1.00 -4.06
N ASN A 47 -5.76 -2.05 -4.26
CA ASN A 47 -5.87 -2.89 -5.42
C ASN A 47 -5.30 -4.29 -5.15
N PHE A 48 -5.58 -5.22 -6.05
CA PHE A 48 -4.94 -6.52 -6.09
C PHE A 48 -4.71 -6.94 -7.54
N ARG A 49 -3.77 -7.86 -7.75
CA ARG A 49 -3.55 -8.51 -9.03
C ARG A 49 -3.35 -9.99 -8.77
N ALA A 50 -4.25 -10.82 -9.26
CA ALA A 50 -4.04 -12.26 -9.23
C ALA A 50 -2.85 -12.63 -10.13
N GLU A 51 -1.98 -13.49 -9.63
CA GLU A 51 -0.93 -14.14 -10.43
C GLU A 51 -1.37 -15.54 -10.84
N SER A 52 -2.10 -16.24 -9.96
CA SER A 52 -2.67 -17.56 -10.20
C SER A 52 -3.85 -17.80 -9.26
N ASP A 53 -4.45 -18.99 -9.33
CA ASP A 53 -5.43 -19.44 -8.33
C ASP A 53 -4.82 -19.65 -6.93
N ARG A 54 -3.50 -19.54 -6.75
CA ARG A 54 -2.84 -19.73 -5.45
C ARG A 54 -2.17 -18.49 -4.91
N ALA A 55 -1.98 -17.48 -5.73
CA ALA A 55 -1.19 -16.33 -5.37
C ALA A 55 -1.69 -15.04 -6.00
N LEU A 56 -1.49 -13.95 -5.27
CA LEU A 56 -1.88 -12.62 -5.67
C LEU A 56 -0.91 -11.58 -5.11
N TYR A 57 -0.78 -10.49 -5.85
CA TYR A 57 -0.21 -9.25 -5.35
C TYR A 57 -1.31 -8.39 -4.73
N ILE A 58 -0.99 -7.73 -3.63
CA ILE A 58 -1.88 -6.82 -2.90
C ILE A 58 -1.20 -5.46 -2.83
N GLU A 59 -1.88 -4.40 -3.25
CA GLU A 59 -1.42 -3.02 -3.13
C GLU A 59 -2.03 -2.38 -1.88
N GLY A 60 -1.20 -2.04 -0.91
CA GLY A 60 -1.64 -1.29 0.27
C GLY A 60 -1.93 0.19 -0.04
N GLN A 61 -2.48 0.92 0.94
CA GLN A 61 -2.79 2.35 0.79
C GLN A 61 -1.61 3.24 0.41
N THR A 62 -0.40 2.89 0.83
CA THR A 62 0.82 3.65 0.52
C THR A 62 1.42 3.32 -0.85
N GLY A 63 0.75 2.48 -1.66
CA GLY A 63 1.28 1.99 -2.94
C GLY A 63 2.37 0.92 -2.79
N ARG A 64 2.61 0.45 -1.56
CA ARG A 64 3.49 -0.70 -1.29
C ARG A 64 2.81 -1.99 -1.73
N TRP A 65 3.58 -2.83 -2.40
CA TRP A 65 3.12 -4.12 -2.87
C TRP A 65 3.52 -5.24 -1.93
N TYR A 66 2.63 -6.22 -1.83
CA TYR A 66 2.80 -7.42 -1.04
C TYR A 66 2.45 -8.62 -1.90
N TYR A 67 3.15 -9.74 -1.70
CA TYR A 67 2.84 -11.00 -2.33
C TYR A 67 2.22 -11.94 -1.30
N ALA A 68 1.08 -12.50 -1.63
CA ALA A 68 0.33 -13.40 -0.78
C ALA A 68 0.18 -14.76 -1.46
N GLU A 69 0.51 -15.82 -0.73
CA GLU A 69 0.20 -17.19 -1.13
C GLU A 69 -0.93 -17.73 -0.28
N THR A 70 -1.80 -18.51 -0.89
CA THR A 70 -2.85 -19.27 -0.20
C THR A 70 -2.37 -20.68 0.13
N MET A 71 -2.94 -21.29 1.18
CA MET A 71 -2.60 -22.65 1.61
C MET A 71 -2.94 -23.72 0.55
N GLY A 72 -3.92 -23.44 -0.30
CA GLY A 72 -4.35 -24.29 -1.40
C GLY A 72 -5.03 -23.44 -2.48
N PRO A 73 -5.35 -24.01 -3.64
CA PRO A 73 -5.97 -23.27 -4.74
C PRO A 73 -7.28 -22.62 -4.29
N CYS A 74 -7.38 -21.32 -4.51
CA CYS A 74 -8.56 -20.50 -4.37
C CYS A 74 -9.20 -20.33 -5.75
N THR A 75 -9.98 -21.33 -6.17
CA THR A 75 -10.57 -21.39 -7.52
C THR A 75 -11.27 -20.07 -7.89
N GLY A 76 -10.97 -19.55 -9.08
CA GLY A 76 -11.57 -18.31 -9.58
C GLY A 76 -10.75 -17.06 -9.27
N LEU A 77 -9.76 -17.14 -8.38
CA LEU A 77 -8.90 -16.00 -8.04
C LEU A 77 -8.21 -15.41 -9.28
N ASN A 78 -7.74 -16.25 -10.20
CA ASN A 78 -7.05 -15.76 -11.41
C ASN A 78 -7.92 -14.93 -12.36
N PHE A 79 -9.25 -15.02 -12.19
CA PHE A 79 -10.24 -14.30 -13.00
C PHE A 79 -11.08 -13.32 -12.17
N ALA A 80 -10.77 -13.20 -10.88
CA ALA A 80 -11.55 -12.38 -9.96
C ALA A 80 -11.34 -10.89 -10.27
N ASN A 81 -12.44 -10.17 -10.47
CA ASN A 81 -12.43 -8.71 -10.59
C ASN A 81 -12.61 -8.02 -9.23
N ALA A 82 -13.09 -8.76 -8.23
CA ALA A 82 -13.25 -8.31 -6.86
C ALA A 82 -12.99 -9.47 -5.90
N ILE A 83 -12.34 -9.18 -4.78
CA ILE A 83 -12.13 -10.09 -3.67
C ILE A 83 -12.37 -9.34 -2.36
N GLY A 84 -12.72 -10.08 -1.31
CA GLY A 84 -12.72 -9.55 0.06
C GLY A 84 -11.46 -9.93 0.81
N PHE A 85 -11.13 -9.17 1.84
CA PHE A 85 -10.05 -9.48 2.79
C PHE A 85 -10.64 -9.71 4.17
N VAL A 86 -10.25 -10.81 4.82
CA VAL A 86 -10.77 -11.21 6.13
C VAL A 86 -9.63 -11.23 7.14
N THR A 87 -9.66 -10.28 8.06
CA THR A 87 -8.62 -10.03 9.08
C THR A 87 -8.91 -10.74 10.42
N LYS A 88 -9.99 -11.53 10.49
CA LYS A 88 -10.46 -12.25 11.68
C LYS A 88 -10.61 -11.35 12.94
N GLY A 89 -10.99 -10.09 12.75
CA GLY A 89 -11.26 -9.13 13.84
C GLY A 89 -10.06 -8.30 14.29
N ALA A 90 -8.86 -8.55 13.74
CA ALA A 90 -7.67 -7.74 14.04
C ALA A 90 -7.60 -6.43 13.24
N GLY A 91 -8.45 -6.27 12.22
CA GLY A 91 -8.36 -5.15 11.26
C GLY A 91 -7.09 -5.17 10.41
N THR A 92 -6.18 -6.11 10.64
CA THR A 92 -4.86 -6.20 9.99
C THR A 92 -4.79 -7.51 9.21
N LEU A 93 -4.38 -7.45 7.96
CA LEU A 93 -4.10 -8.64 7.16
C LEU A 93 -2.64 -9.06 7.33
N ASP A 94 -2.44 -10.31 7.69
CA ASP A 94 -1.16 -11.00 7.71
C ASP A 94 -1.34 -12.45 7.23
N LYS A 95 -0.31 -13.29 7.34
CA LYS A 95 -0.38 -14.70 6.93
C LYS A 95 -1.47 -15.52 7.63
N PHE A 96 -2.03 -15.07 8.75
CA PHE A 96 -3.12 -15.76 9.45
C PHE A 96 -4.52 -15.33 8.95
N GLY A 97 -4.59 -14.30 8.11
CA GLY A 97 -5.80 -13.83 7.45
C GLY A 97 -6.28 -14.72 6.30
N GLN A 98 -7.35 -14.28 5.64
CA GLN A 98 -7.96 -14.99 4.51
C GLN A 98 -8.37 -13.99 3.42
N ILE A 99 -8.52 -14.50 2.21
CA ILE A 99 -9.20 -13.79 1.12
C ILE A 99 -10.55 -14.43 0.87
N LEU A 100 -11.53 -13.64 0.44
CA LEU A 100 -12.86 -14.07 0.04
C LEU A 100 -12.97 -13.95 -1.47
N VAL A 101 -13.09 -15.08 -2.16
CA VAL A 101 -13.23 -15.15 -3.63
C VAL A 101 -14.51 -15.89 -3.95
N ASP A 102 -15.43 -15.24 -4.67
CA ASP A 102 -16.73 -15.80 -5.04
C ASP A 102 -17.49 -16.41 -3.85
N GLY A 103 -17.48 -15.72 -2.71
CA GLY A 103 -18.15 -16.18 -1.48
C GLY A 103 -17.43 -17.30 -0.71
N ARG A 104 -16.24 -17.72 -1.14
CA ARG A 104 -15.42 -18.73 -0.45
C ARG A 104 -14.18 -18.12 0.17
N THR A 105 -13.92 -18.49 1.41
CA THR A 105 -12.72 -18.05 2.13
C THR A 105 -11.53 -18.96 1.85
N CYS A 106 -10.40 -18.37 1.49
CA CYS A 106 -9.14 -19.06 1.24
C CYS A 106 -8.08 -18.58 2.21
N GLN A 107 -7.53 -19.51 2.99
CA GLN A 107 -6.54 -19.21 4.04
C GLN A 107 -5.21 -18.81 3.42
N LEU A 108 -4.64 -17.70 3.90
CA LEU A 108 -3.28 -17.32 3.54
C LEU A 108 -2.27 -18.28 4.19
N LYS A 109 -1.21 -18.56 3.44
CA LYS A 109 -0.01 -19.29 3.84
C LYS A 109 1.11 -18.30 4.17
N SER A 110 1.25 -17.24 3.38
CA SER A 110 2.24 -16.20 3.56
C SER A 110 1.69 -14.85 3.10
N LEU A 111 2.26 -13.79 3.67
CA LEU A 111 2.11 -12.42 3.18
C LEU A 111 3.47 -11.75 3.36
N VAL A 112 4.11 -11.36 2.27
CA VAL A 112 5.45 -10.77 2.28
C VAL A 112 5.50 -9.48 1.49
N THR A 113 6.45 -8.61 1.80
CA THR A 113 6.77 -7.44 0.96
C THR A 113 7.20 -7.87 -0.45
N ALA A 114 6.76 -7.15 -1.47
CA ALA A 114 7.06 -7.48 -2.86
C ALA A 114 7.31 -6.24 -3.71
N GLU A 115 8.05 -6.44 -4.80
CA GLU A 115 8.16 -5.42 -5.84
C GLU A 115 6.82 -5.30 -6.58
N ASP A 116 6.56 -4.10 -7.09
CA ASP A 116 5.45 -3.83 -8.01
C ASP A 116 5.45 -4.83 -9.19
N PRO A 117 4.36 -5.61 -9.37
CA PRO A 117 4.28 -6.60 -10.44
C PRO A 117 4.37 -5.97 -11.84
N GLY A 118 4.03 -4.69 -12.00
CA GLY A 118 4.20 -3.95 -13.25
C GLY A 118 5.67 -3.61 -13.56
N LYS A 119 6.53 -3.48 -12.55
CA LYS A 119 7.98 -3.29 -12.73
C LYS A 119 8.66 -4.62 -13.04
N LYS A 120 8.33 -5.69 -12.31
CA LYS A 120 8.82 -7.05 -12.57
C LYS A 120 8.59 -7.47 -14.03
N ALA A 121 7.36 -7.33 -14.53
CA ALA A 121 7.02 -7.68 -15.91
C ALA A 121 7.78 -6.86 -16.97
N LYS A 122 8.18 -5.62 -16.68
CA LYS A 122 8.99 -4.81 -17.60
C LYS A 122 10.44 -5.28 -17.64
N ALA A 123 11.01 -5.66 -16.50
CA ALA A 123 12.37 -6.19 -16.41
C ALA A 123 12.51 -7.51 -17.17
N GLU A 124 11.55 -8.43 -17.01
CA GLU A 124 11.55 -9.73 -17.70
C GLU A 124 11.46 -9.58 -19.23
N LYS A 125 10.63 -8.64 -19.70
CA LYS A 125 10.53 -8.34 -21.14
C LYS A 125 11.78 -7.67 -21.71
N ALA A 126 12.50 -6.88 -20.92
CA ALA A 126 13.76 -6.28 -21.35
C ALA A 126 14.84 -7.37 -21.49
N ALA A 127 14.96 -8.27 -20.50
CA ALA A 127 15.91 -9.38 -20.54
C ALA A 127 15.67 -10.33 -21.75
N SER A 128 14.42 -10.59 -22.11
CA SER A 128 14.08 -11.48 -23.25
C SER A 128 14.34 -10.88 -24.63
N LYS A 129 14.71 -9.59 -24.72
CA LYS A 129 14.96 -8.89 -26.00
C LYS A 129 16.45 -8.70 -26.31
N GLU A 130 17.32 -9.08 -25.38
CA GLU A 130 18.77 -9.03 -25.51
C GLU A 130 19.40 -10.38 -25.92
N ASP A 131 18.59 -11.42 -26.13
CA ASP A 131 18.92 -12.71 -26.76
C ASP A 131 18.41 -12.78 -28.22
#